data_AF-B5Z8B2-F1
#
_entry.id   AF-B5Z8B2-F1
#
_cell.length_a   1.000
_cell.length_b   1.000
_cell.length_c   1.000
_cell.angle_alpha   90.00
_cell.angle_beta   90.00
_cell.angle_gamma   90.00
#
_symmetry.space_group_name_H-M   'P 1'
#
loop_
_entity.id
_entity.type
_entity.pdbx_description
1 polymer ?
#
loop_
_entity_poly.entity_id
_entity_poly.type
_entity_poly.pdbx_seq_one_letter_code
_entity_poly.pdbx_strand_id
1 'polypeptide(L)'
;MKLPKALNEATAGAALKYHIKRALERSHTISEFSKQLELSAKNAKFSNNTLKIIEELNNGVKQASEEIKEASKKSTEIKRDFSDTKLK
;
A
#
# COMPACT_ATOMS: atom_id res chain seq x y z
N MET A 1 -3.85 32.23 16.03
CA MET A 1 -5.07 31.48 16.42
C MET A 1 -4.85 30.00 16.15
N LYS A 2 -5.09 29.09 17.11
CA LYS A 2 -5.05 27.62 16.88
C LYS A 2 -6.41 27.16 16.33
N LEU A 3 -6.40 26.41 15.23
CA LEU A 3 -7.60 25.87 14.61
C LEU A 3 -8.22 24.77 15.50
N PRO A 4 -9.56 24.66 15.61
CA PRO A 4 -10.21 23.59 16.39
C PRO A 4 -9.79 22.18 15.92
N LYS A 5 -9.55 21.29 16.90
CA LYS A 5 -9.01 19.93 16.69
C LYS A 5 -9.81 19.10 15.68
N ALA A 6 -11.14 19.18 15.73
CA ALA A 6 -12.02 18.48 14.78
C ALA A 6 -11.81 18.94 13.32
N LEU A 7 -11.53 20.22 13.10
CA LEU A 7 -11.26 20.77 11.77
C LEU A 7 -9.89 20.31 11.25
N ASN A 8 -8.90 20.18 12.15
CA ASN A 8 -7.57 19.64 11.81
C ASN A 8 -7.65 18.15 11.41
N GLU A 9 -8.39 17.34 12.15
CA GLU A 9 -8.53 15.90 11.87
C GLU A 9 -9.32 15.61 10.60
N ALA A 10 -10.43 16.32 10.35
CA ALA A 10 -11.19 16.21 9.10
C ALA A 10 -10.34 16.60 7.88
N THR A 11 -9.53 17.66 8.01
CA THR A 11 -8.63 18.12 6.94
C THR A 11 -7.50 17.12 6.70
N ALA A 12 -6.89 16.58 7.76
CA ALA A 12 -5.83 15.56 7.66
C ALA A 12 -6.36 14.26 7.06
N GLY A 13 -7.58 13.83 7.42
CA GLY A 13 -8.24 12.66 6.85
C GLY A 13 -8.55 12.81 5.36
N ALA A 14 -9.03 13.99 4.93
CA ALA A 14 -9.29 14.28 3.52
C ALA A 14 -8.00 14.29 2.70
N ALA A 15 -6.94 14.93 3.22
CA ALA A 15 -5.63 14.93 2.59
C ALA A 15 -5.03 13.52 2.49
N LEU A 16 -5.10 12.72 3.56
CA LEU A 16 -4.68 11.32 3.53
C LEU A 16 -5.42 10.52 2.46
N LYS A 17 -6.76 10.64 2.40
CA LYS A 17 -7.59 9.98 1.39
C LYS A 17 -7.16 10.36 -0.03
N TYR A 18 -6.89 11.64 -0.28
CA TYR A 18 -6.40 12.11 -1.58
C TYR A 18 -5.06 11.48 -1.95
N HIS A 19 -4.10 11.47 -1.02
CA HIS A 19 -2.76 10.90 -1.27
C HIS A 19 -2.80 9.39 -1.54
N ILE A 20 -3.62 8.63 -0.80
CA ILE A 20 -3.82 7.20 -1.05
C ILE A 20 -4.46 6.98 -2.43
N LYS A 21 -5.55 7.69 -2.75
CA LYS A 21 -6.22 7.58 -4.05
C LYS A 21 -5.27 7.87 -5.21
N ARG A 22 -4.49 8.95 -5.09
CA ARG A 22 -3.51 9.36 -6.10
C ARG A 22 -2.38 8.35 -6.25
N ALA A 23 -1.88 7.77 -5.16
CA ALA A 23 -0.86 6.74 -5.22
C ALA A 23 -1.40 5.47 -5.89
N LEU A 24 -2.65 5.07 -5.63
CA LEU A 24 -3.29 3.93 -6.29
C LEU A 24 -3.45 4.15 -7.80
N GLU A 25 -4.00 5.29 -8.20
CA GLU A 25 -4.25 5.61 -9.62
C GLU A 25 -2.98 5.67 -10.46
N ARG A 26 -1.84 5.97 -9.84
CA ARG A 26 -0.56 6.15 -10.53
C ARG A 26 0.35 4.94 -10.47
N SER A 27 -0.01 3.91 -9.71
CA SER A 27 0.87 2.78 -9.45
C SER A 27 0.39 1.55 -10.19
N HIS A 28 1.29 0.94 -10.96
CA HIS A 28 1.02 -0.29 -11.72
C HIS A 28 1.50 -1.53 -10.96
N THR A 29 2.24 -1.34 -9.87
CA THR A 29 2.74 -2.41 -9.01
C THR A 29 2.59 -2.02 -7.54
N ILE A 30 2.55 -3.03 -6.66
CA ILE A 30 2.49 -2.82 -5.20
C ILE A 30 3.72 -2.04 -4.71
N SER A 31 4.91 -2.32 -5.27
CA SER A 31 6.13 -1.61 -4.90
C SER A 31 6.09 -0.13 -5.29
N GLU A 32 5.54 0.19 -6.47
CA GLU A 32 5.34 1.57 -6.90
C GLU A 32 4.34 2.29 -5.99
N PHE A 33 3.24 1.61 -5.62
CA PHE A 33 2.25 2.14 -4.70
C PHE A 33 2.86 2.51 -3.35
N SER A 34 3.61 1.59 -2.72
CA SER A 34 4.27 1.84 -1.44
C SER A 34 5.23 3.03 -1.52
N LYS A 35 6.03 3.11 -2.59
CA LYS A 35 6.97 4.23 -2.79
C LYS A 35 6.24 5.57 -2.96
N GLN A 36 5.15 5.62 -3.73
CA GLN A 36 4.39 6.84 -3.94
C GLN A 36 3.64 7.29 -2.67
N LEU A 37 3.13 6.34 -1.89
CA LEU A 37 2.48 6.63 -0.62
C LEU A 37 3.49 7.20 0.40
N GLU A 38 4.68 6.64 0.50
CA GLU A 38 5.74 7.13 1.39
C GLU A 38 6.20 8.55 1.02
N LEU A 39 6.43 8.81 -0.27
CA LEU A 39 6.78 10.15 -0.77
C LEU A 39 5.66 11.16 -0.49
N SER A 40 4.41 10.75 -0.69
CA SER A 40 3.24 11.58 -0.39
C SER A 40 3.17 11.94 1.09
N ALA A 41 3.37 10.97 1.98
CA ALA A 41 3.34 11.16 3.42
C ALA A 41 4.42 12.15 3.90
N LYS A 42 5.64 12.03 3.36
CA LYS A 42 6.76 12.94 3.65
C LYS A 42 6.46 14.39 3.23
N ASN A 43 5.78 14.58 2.10
CA ASN A 43 5.48 15.91 1.57
C ASN A 43 4.27 16.59 2.21
N ALA A 44 3.30 15.82 2.73
CA ALA A 44 2.00 16.33 3.16
C ALA A 44 1.97 16.96 4.57
N LYS A 45 3.09 16.99 5.31
CA LYS A 45 3.21 17.53 6.69
C LYS A 45 2.08 17.05 7.62
N PHE A 46 1.79 15.75 7.58
CA PHE A 46 0.73 15.15 8.38
C PHE A 46 1.02 15.18 9.89
N SER A 47 -0.03 15.03 10.69
CA SER A 47 0.09 14.84 12.15
C SER A 47 0.76 13.51 12.49
N ASN A 48 1.40 13.39 13.66
CA ASN A 48 2.03 12.14 14.11
C ASN A 48 1.07 10.95 14.11
N ASN A 49 -0.19 11.16 14.51
CA ASN A 49 -1.21 10.11 14.50
C ASN A 49 -1.50 9.63 13.07
N THR A 50 -1.59 10.56 12.13
CA THR A 50 -1.80 10.25 10.71
C THR A 50 -0.59 9.55 10.11
N LEU A 51 0.63 9.95 10.46
CA LEU A 51 1.86 9.26 10.04
C LEU A 51 1.90 7.81 10.54
N LYS A 52 1.46 7.55 11.77
CA LYS A 52 1.35 6.20 12.32
C LYS A 52 0.35 5.33 11.54
N ILE A 53 -0.80 5.88 11.16
CA ILE A 53 -1.77 5.17 10.30
C ILE A 53 -1.15 4.80 8.93
N ILE A 54 -0.38 5.71 8.33
CA ILE A 54 0.31 5.46 7.06
C ILE A 54 1.36 4.35 7.22
N GLU A 55 2.10 4.34 8.32
CA GLU A 55 3.09 3.31 8.63
C GLU A 55 2.43 1.93 8.78
N GLU A 56 1.35 1.83 9.55
CA GLU A 56 0.57 0.59 9.70
C GLU A 56 0.04 0.09 8.35
N LEU A 57 -0.47 1.00 7.50
CA LEU A 57 -0.94 0.66 6.16
C LEU A 57 0.21 0.16 5.26
N ASN A 58 1.37 0.80 5.28
CA ASN A 58 2.54 0.37 4.53
C ASN A 58 3.02 -1.03 4.97
N ASN A 59 3.01 -1.30 6.27
CA ASN A 59 3.37 -2.62 6.80
C ASN A 59 2.38 -3.70 6.35
N GLY A 60 1.07 -3.42 6.40
CA GLY A 60 0.05 -4.35 5.91
C GLY A 60 0.17 -4.63 4.40
N VAL A 61 0.47 -3.60 3.60
CA VAL A 61 0.72 -3.74 2.16
C VAL A 61 1.94 -4.62 1.89
N LYS A 62 3.01 -4.47 2.68
CA LYS A 62 4.20 -5.32 2.57
C LYS A 62 3.88 -6.79 2.87
N GLN A 63 3.14 -7.07 3.95
CA GLN A 63 2.72 -8.43 4.31
C GLN A 63 1.86 -9.05 3.21
N ALA A 64 0.82 -8.33 2.74
CA ALA A 64 -0.02 -8.80 1.66
C ALA A 64 0.78 -9.05 0.37
N SER A 65 1.80 -8.23 0.09
CA SER A 65 2.68 -8.45 -1.06
C SER A 65 3.49 -9.75 -0.95
N GLU A 66 3.91 -10.14 0.24
CA GLU A 66 4.66 -11.38 0.47
C GLU A 66 3.73 -12.59 0.32
N GLU A 67 2.52 -12.53 0.87
CA GLU A 67 1.50 -13.57 0.72
C GLU A 67 1.13 -13.82 -0.75
N ILE A 68 0.92 -12.75 -1.52
CA ILE A 68 0.63 -12.83 -2.96
C ILE A 68 1.79 -13.47 -3.72
N LYS A 69 3.04 -13.12 -3.39
CA LYS A 69 4.24 -13.71 -4.02
C LYS A 69 4.33 -15.21 -3.75
N GLU A 70 4.13 -15.63 -2.51
CA GLU A 70 4.16 -17.05 -2.14
C GLU A 70 3.04 -17.85 -2.82
N ALA A 71 1.81 -17.30 -2.88
CA ALA A 71 0.72 -17.93 -3.62
C ALA A 71 1.01 -18.05 -5.13
N SER A 72 1.64 -17.03 -5.71
CA SER A 72 2.03 -17.02 -7.13
C SER A 72 3.11 -18.06 -7.44
N LYS A 73 4.11 -18.23 -6.56
CA LYS A 73 5.13 -19.28 -6.69
C LYS A 73 4.49 -20.67 -6.67
N LYS A 74 3.64 -20.96 -5.68
CA LYS A 74 2.91 -22.24 -5.57
C LYS A 74 2.09 -22.53 -6.83
N SER A 75 1.37 -21.53 -7.35
CA SER A 75 0.60 -21.69 -8.60
C SER A 75 1.50 -22.01 -9.80
N THR A 76 2.69 -21.41 -9.87
CA THR A 76 3.65 -21.64 -10.95
C THR A 76 4.30 -23.03 -10.86
N GLU A 77 4.57 -23.51 -9.64
CA GLU A 77 5.02 -24.88 -9.37
C GLU A 77 3.98 -25.91 -9.81
N ILE A 78 2.72 -25.75 -9.37
CA ILE A 78 1.62 -26.65 -9.77
C ILE A 78 1.48 -26.72 -11.30
N LYS A 79 1.58 -25.59 -12.01
CA LYS A 79 1.50 -25.57 -13.48
C LYS A 79 2.66 -26.31 -14.16
N ARG A 80 3.88 -26.23 -13.59
CA ARG A 80 5.04 -26.96 -14.11
C ARG A 80 4.88 -28.47 -13.91
N ASP A 81 4.51 -28.88 -12.69
CA ASP A 81 4.29 -30.31 -12.35
C ASP A 81 3.21 -30.95 -13.24
N PHE A 82 2.15 -30.20 -13.58
CA PHE A 82 1.09 -30.66 -14.49
C PHE A 82 1.54 -30.78 -15.95
N SER A 83 2.49 -29.94 -16.38
CA SER A 83 3.02 -29.96 -17.74
C SER A 83 3.99 -31.13 -17.92
N ASP A 84 4.86 -31.38 -16.93
CA ASP A 84 5.86 -32.46 -16.95
C ASP A 84 5.22 -33.86 -16.88
N THR A 85 4.06 -33.99 -16.21
CA THR A 85 3.29 -35.24 -16.16
C THR A 85 2.52 -35.55 -17.45
N LYS A 86 2.20 -34.54 -18.27
CA LYS A 86 1.55 -34.70 -19.59
C LYS A 86 2.53 -35.03 -20.72
N LEU A 87 3.83 -34.81 -20.50
CA LEU A 87 4.90 -35.05 -21.47
C LEU A 87 5.58 -36.43 -21.33
N LYS A 88 5.17 -37.24 -20.34
CA LYS A 88 5.63 -38.63 -20.14
C LYS A 88 4.63 -39.64 -20.69
#